data_AF-A0A7Y5WTW9-F1
#
_entry.id   AF-A0A7Y5WTW9-F1
#
_cell.length_a   1.000
_cell.length_b   1.000
_cell.length_c   1.000
_cell.angle_alpha   90.00
_cell.angle_beta   90.00
_cell.angle_gamma   90.00
#
_symmetry.space_group_name_H-M   'P 1'
#
loop_
_entity.id
_entity.type
_entity.pdbx_description
1 polymer ?
#
loop_
_entity_poly.entity_id
_entity_poly.type
_entity_poly.pdbx_seq_one_letter_code
_entity_poly.pdbx_strand_id
1 'polypeptide(L)'
;MEPPLRVVRRYAAVEAKQGVAVDGGFFYAIDDAAIGKYDKSTGRRVGEWKPDGDVHIIHLDSGAVIDGRLYCAHSNYPHVPMVSSIEVFDTRQLSHVDSIPLPALGSATWVDRAHGSWWVTFAHYAGEGGEPGRPPADTRLVQFDEHWQPRGSWSFPPAVVRRWQGMSNSGGIWDGG
;
A
#
# COMPACT_ATOMS: atom_id res chain seq x y z
N MET A 1 -13.75 -25.65 -11.39
CA MET A 1 -12.31 -25.36 -11.24
C MET A 1 -11.99 -24.27 -12.23
N GLU A 2 -11.54 -23.12 -11.75
CA GLU A 2 -10.99 -22.10 -12.63
C GLU A 2 -9.72 -22.62 -13.30
N PRO A 3 -9.46 -22.26 -14.57
CA PRO A 3 -8.23 -22.66 -15.23
C PRO A 3 -7.01 -22.10 -14.48
N PRO A 4 -5.86 -22.80 -14.52
CA PRO A 4 -4.66 -22.30 -13.89
C PRO A 4 -4.27 -20.95 -14.49
N LEU A 5 -3.95 -19.99 -13.62
CA LEU A 5 -3.42 -18.69 -14.03
C LEU A 5 -2.11 -18.91 -14.80
N ARG A 6 -2.01 -18.33 -16.00
CA ARG A 6 -0.82 -18.40 -16.85
C ARG A 6 -0.14 -17.04 -16.89
N VAL A 7 1.18 -17.02 -16.68
CA VAL A 7 1.99 -15.83 -16.93
C VAL A 7 1.91 -15.48 -18.41
N VAL A 8 1.35 -14.31 -18.72
CA VAL A 8 1.25 -13.81 -20.09
C VAL A 8 2.40 -12.89 -20.45
N ARG A 9 2.94 -12.14 -19.47
CA ARG A 9 4.04 -11.17 -19.64
C ARG A 9 4.82 -11.05 -18.34
N ARG A 10 6.09 -10.64 -18.44
CA ARG A 10 6.97 -10.34 -17.31
C ARG A 10 7.80 -9.12 -17.66
N TYR A 11 7.89 -8.17 -16.74
CA TYR A 11 8.63 -6.92 -16.92
C TYR A 11 9.68 -6.79 -15.84
N ALA A 12 10.83 -6.22 -16.20
CA ALA A 12 11.80 -5.76 -15.22
C ALA A 12 11.38 -4.35 -14.77
N ALA A 13 11.16 -4.19 -13.47
CA ALA A 13 10.90 -2.92 -12.81
C ALA A 13 11.73 -2.90 -11.53
N VAL A 14 12.63 -1.92 -11.40
CA VAL A 14 13.63 -1.92 -10.31
C VAL A 14 13.01 -1.51 -8.99
N GLU A 15 11.96 -0.70 -9.06
CA GLU A 15 11.16 -0.20 -7.95
C GLU A 15 10.14 -1.23 -7.47
N ALA A 16 9.98 -2.40 -8.10
CA ALA A 16 9.00 -3.39 -7.66
C ALA A 16 9.49 -4.16 -6.42
N LYS A 17 9.66 -3.44 -5.31
CA LYS A 17 10.17 -3.93 -4.02
C LYS A 17 9.07 -4.11 -3.00
N GLN A 18 8.11 -3.18 -2.97
CA GLN A 18 7.03 -3.15 -2.00
C GLN A 18 5.71 -3.57 -2.65
N GLY A 19 5.31 -2.86 -3.71
CA GLY A 19 4.00 -3.08 -4.33
C GLY A 19 3.95 -2.81 -5.82
N VAL A 20 2.82 -3.18 -6.42
CA VAL A 20 2.46 -2.80 -7.78
C VAL A 20 1.00 -2.37 -7.83
N ALA A 21 0.75 -1.16 -8.33
CA ALA A 21 -0.58 -0.69 -8.69
C ALA A 21 -0.76 -0.71 -10.22
N VAL A 22 -2.01 -0.74 -10.69
CA VAL A 22 -2.30 -0.82 -12.13
C VAL A 22 -3.51 0.02 -12.52
N ASP A 23 -3.49 0.58 -13.73
CA ASP A 23 -4.65 1.19 -14.39
C ASP A 23 -4.90 0.58 -15.78
N GLY A 24 -5.72 1.19 -16.63
CA GLY A 24 -6.01 0.67 -17.97
C GLY A 24 -4.78 0.50 -18.89
N GLY A 25 -3.77 1.36 -18.78
CA GLY A 25 -2.61 1.40 -19.69
C GLY A 25 -1.25 1.21 -19.03
N PHE A 26 -1.16 1.42 -17.72
CA PHE A 26 0.10 1.50 -16.99
C PHE A 26 0.11 0.61 -15.75
N PHE A 27 1.31 0.19 -15.36
CA PHE A 27 1.58 -0.33 -14.04
C PHE A 27 2.60 0.56 -13.33
N TYR A 28 2.48 0.62 -12.01
CA TYR A 28 3.26 1.48 -11.13
C TYR A 28 3.99 0.57 -10.16
N ALA A 29 5.31 0.45 -10.33
CA ALA A 29 6.17 -0.30 -9.41
C ALA A 29 6.55 0.61 -8.23
N ILE A 30 6.35 0.12 -7.00
CA ILE A 30 6.43 0.91 -5.77
C ILE A 30 7.56 0.37 -4.88
N ASP A 31 8.47 1.27 -4.51
CA ASP A 31 9.56 1.10 -3.56
C ASP A 31 9.38 2.07 -2.40
N ASP A 32 10.19 1.94 -1.34
CA ASP A 32 10.12 2.73 -0.11
C ASP A 32 9.99 4.25 -0.37
N ALA A 33 10.82 4.76 -1.30
CA ALA A 33 10.84 6.16 -1.68
C ALA A 33 11.05 6.33 -3.21
N ALA A 34 10.41 5.48 -4.01
CA ALA A 34 10.39 5.65 -5.46
C ALA A 34 9.17 4.98 -6.10
N ILE A 35 8.69 5.55 -7.20
CA ILE A 35 7.65 4.93 -8.04
C ILE A 35 8.08 4.96 -9.50
N GLY A 36 8.10 3.81 -10.16
CA GLY A 36 8.29 3.72 -11.59
C GLY A 36 6.95 3.51 -12.31
N LYS A 37 6.62 4.35 -13.30
CA LYS A 37 5.44 4.17 -14.17
C LYS A 37 5.86 3.53 -15.49
N TYR A 38 5.16 2.46 -15.87
CA TYR A 38 5.50 1.64 -17.02
C TYR A 38 4.28 1.39 -17.90
N ASP A 39 4.49 1.46 -19.21
CA ASP A 39 3.48 1.08 -20.20
C ASP A 39 3.25 -0.44 -20.18
N LYS A 40 2.01 -0.89 -19.99
CA LYS A 40 1.65 -2.31 -19.90
C LYS A 40 1.82 -3.08 -21.20
N SER A 41 1.83 -2.41 -22.35
CA SER A 41 1.94 -3.08 -23.64
C SER A 41 3.39 -3.41 -23.98
N THR A 42 4.29 -2.46 -23.71
CA THR A 42 5.70 -2.47 -24.10
C THR A 42 6.64 -2.82 -22.94
N GLY A 43 6.22 -2.60 -21.69
CA GLY A 43 7.10 -2.69 -20.52
C GLY A 43 8.09 -1.53 -20.38
N ARG A 44 7.98 -0.49 -21.21
CA ARG A 44 8.89 0.66 -21.17
C ARG A 44 8.53 1.57 -20.01
N ARG A 45 9.53 2.02 -19.26
CA ARG A 45 9.39 3.08 -18.26
C ARG A 45 9.05 4.39 -18.94
N VAL A 46 7.97 5.03 -18.51
CA VAL A 46 7.45 6.29 -19.07
C VAL A 46 7.34 7.41 -18.03
N GLY A 47 7.59 7.10 -16.77
CA GLY A 47 7.63 8.09 -15.70
C GLY A 47 8.34 7.55 -14.47
N GLU A 48 8.77 8.47 -13.62
CA GLU A 48 9.43 8.21 -12.35
C GLU A 48 9.01 9.27 -11.36
N TRP A 49 8.76 8.84 -10.14
CA TRP A 49 8.77 9.70 -8.98
C TRP A 49 9.87 9.26 -8.03
N LYS A 50 10.59 10.25 -7.52
CA LYS A 50 11.51 10.16 -6.39
C LYS A 50 11.31 11.40 -5.51
N PRO A 51 11.64 11.32 -4.22
CA PRO A 51 11.64 12.49 -3.36
C PRO A 51 12.67 13.53 -3.82
N ASP A 52 12.27 14.80 -3.79
CA ASP A 52 13.17 15.93 -3.96
C ASP A 52 13.62 16.40 -2.57
N GLY A 53 14.84 16.05 -2.17
CA GLY A 53 15.39 16.41 -0.86
C GLY A 53 14.89 15.52 0.27
N ASP A 54 14.89 16.07 1.49
CA ASP A 54 14.39 15.38 2.68
C ASP A 54 12.87 15.57 2.77
N VAL A 55 12.12 14.49 2.53
CA VAL A 55 10.66 14.50 2.54
C VAL A 55 10.13 13.42 3.48
N HIS A 56 8.90 13.61 3.96
CA HIS A 56 8.27 12.70 4.93
C HIS A 56 7.98 11.30 4.39
N ILE A 57 8.04 11.09 3.07
CA ILE A 57 7.75 9.82 2.41
C ILE A 57 9.00 8.94 2.41
N ILE A 58 9.03 7.98 3.35
CA ILE A 58 10.20 7.12 3.56
C ILE A 58 9.92 5.63 3.37
N HIS A 59 8.65 5.22 3.39
CA HIS A 59 8.26 3.81 3.25
C HIS A 59 6.86 3.67 2.63
N LEU A 60 6.78 3.72 1.29
CA LEU A 60 5.58 3.36 0.53
C LEU A 60 5.47 1.83 0.40
N ASP A 61 4.40 1.24 0.93
CA ASP A 61 4.26 -0.22 1.03
C ASP A 61 3.44 -0.79 -0.15
N SER A 62 2.40 -0.08 -0.57
CA SER A 62 1.61 -0.45 -1.76
C SER A 62 0.77 0.71 -2.29
N GLY A 63 -0.05 0.47 -3.31
CA GLY A 63 -1.01 1.47 -3.77
C GLY A 63 -2.10 0.96 -4.70
N ALA A 64 -3.11 1.80 -4.90
CA ALA A 64 -4.26 1.57 -5.77
C ALA A 64 -4.50 2.79 -6.68
N VAL A 65 -4.82 2.55 -7.96
CA VAL A 65 -5.17 3.62 -8.89
C VAL A 65 -6.69 3.79 -8.96
N ILE A 66 -7.17 4.95 -8.51
CA ILE A 66 -8.59 5.31 -8.48
C ILE A 66 -8.75 6.67 -9.16
N ASP A 67 -9.60 6.74 -10.19
CA ASP A 67 -9.95 7.99 -10.90
C ASP A 67 -8.75 8.84 -11.34
N GLY A 68 -7.70 8.18 -11.86
CA GLY A 68 -6.50 8.85 -12.36
C GLY A 68 -5.55 9.34 -11.26
N ARG A 69 -5.74 8.90 -10.02
CA ARG A 69 -4.81 9.13 -8.90
C ARG A 69 -4.30 7.81 -8.36
N LEU A 70 -3.02 7.77 -8.02
CA LEU A 70 -2.40 6.66 -7.34
C LEU A 70 -2.36 6.99 -5.84
N TYR A 71 -3.06 6.18 -5.05
CA TYR A 71 -3.10 6.28 -3.59
C TYR A 71 -2.15 5.23 -3.03
N CYS A 72 -1.08 5.68 -2.37
CA CYS A 72 -0.09 4.78 -1.78
C CYS A 72 -0.23 4.74 -0.26
N ALA A 73 -0.21 3.54 0.32
CA ALA A 73 -0.09 3.37 1.76
C ALA A 73 1.35 3.70 2.19
N HIS A 74 1.48 4.60 3.15
CA HIS A 74 2.76 5.04 3.70
C HIS A 74 2.79 4.87 5.21
N SER A 75 3.95 4.48 5.74
CA SER A 75 4.23 4.55 7.17
C SER A 75 5.64 5.04 7.45
N ASN A 76 5.92 5.40 8.70
CA ASN A 76 7.26 5.73 9.16
C ASN A 76 8.11 4.50 9.55
N TYR A 77 7.79 3.29 9.07
CA TYR A 77 8.55 2.08 9.42
C TYR A 77 10.06 2.27 9.15
N PRO A 78 10.97 1.83 10.04
CA PRO A 78 10.74 1.06 11.26
C PRO A 78 10.59 1.90 12.54
N HIS A 79 10.26 3.20 12.43
CA HIS A 79 10.16 4.09 13.59
C HIS A 79 8.89 3.87 14.41
N VAL A 80 9.00 4.12 15.72
CA VAL A 80 7.88 4.06 16.68
C VAL A 80 7.81 5.38 17.47
N PRO A 81 6.60 5.86 17.86
CA PRO A 81 5.28 5.29 17.55
C PRO A 81 4.99 5.30 16.04
N MET A 82 4.19 4.32 15.60
CA MET A 82 3.87 4.18 14.17
C MET A 82 2.97 5.34 13.72
N VAL A 83 3.39 6.04 12.67
CA VAL A 83 2.63 7.11 12.02
C VAL A 83 2.47 6.77 10.55
N SER A 84 1.26 6.96 10.04
CA SER A 84 0.89 6.56 8.70
C SER A 84 0.13 7.65 7.96
N SER A 85 0.21 7.62 6.65
CA SER A 85 -0.52 8.50 5.75
C SER A 85 -0.87 7.75 4.46
N ILE A 86 -1.79 8.32 3.69
CA ILE A 86 -1.95 7.97 2.27
C ILE A 86 -1.33 9.07 1.44
N GLU A 87 -0.35 8.70 0.63
CA GLU A 87 0.33 9.60 -0.28
C GLU A 87 -0.32 9.51 -1.66
N VAL A 88 -0.73 10.65 -2.19
CA VAL A 88 -1.51 10.71 -3.43
C VAL A 88 -0.65 11.28 -4.55
N PHE A 89 -0.64 10.59 -5.69
CA PHE A 89 0.08 10.98 -6.88
C PHE A 89 -0.89 11.17 -8.06
N ASP A 90 -0.69 12.22 -8.85
CA ASP A 90 -1.36 12.35 -10.16
C ASP A 90 -0.76 11.31 -11.11
N THR A 91 -1.60 10.46 -11.71
CA THR A 91 -1.07 9.39 -12.57
C THR A 91 -0.56 9.87 -13.92
N ARG A 92 -0.94 11.07 -14.38
CA ARG A 92 -0.52 11.58 -15.69
C ARG A 92 0.94 12.00 -15.66
N GLN A 93 1.32 12.80 -14.66
CA GLN A 93 2.68 13.33 -14.47
C GLN A 93 3.50 12.51 -13.48
N LEU A 94 2.86 11.67 -12.66
CA LEU A 94 3.48 10.98 -11.52
C LEU A 94 4.11 11.97 -10.52
N SER A 95 3.42 13.07 -10.26
CA SER A 95 3.79 14.05 -9.23
C SER A 95 2.99 13.77 -7.95
N HIS A 96 3.64 13.91 -6.80
CA HIS A 96 2.95 13.94 -5.51
C HIS A 96 2.03 15.16 -5.44
N VAL A 97 0.80 14.98 -4.94
CA VAL A 97 -0.23 16.04 -4.91
C VAL A 97 -0.94 16.20 -3.57
N ASP A 98 -0.89 15.19 -2.69
CA ASP A 98 -1.55 15.27 -1.38
C ASP A 98 -0.97 14.24 -0.40
N SER A 99 -1.06 14.55 0.89
CA SER A 99 -0.72 13.65 1.99
C SER A 99 -1.88 13.64 2.97
N ILE A 100 -2.52 12.48 3.11
CA ILE A 100 -3.70 12.30 3.96
C ILE A 100 -3.26 11.61 5.24
N PRO A 101 -3.20 12.31 6.39
CA PRO A 101 -2.81 11.68 7.65
C PRO A 101 -3.83 10.62 8.08
N LEU A 102 -3.34 9.50 8.60
CA LEU A 102 -4.18 8.44 9.16
C LEU A 102 -4.08 8.41 10.69
N PRO A 103 -5.10 7.90 11.39
CA PRO A 103 -5.00 7.65 12.82
C PRO A 103 -3.87 6.66 13.13
N ALA A 104 -3.21 6.84 14.28
CA ALA A 104 -2.13 5.97 14.76
C ALA A 104 -2.68 4.59 15.20
N LEU A 105 -2.93 3.72 14.23
CA LEU A 105 -3.48 2.37 14.41
C LEU A 105 -2.46 1.27 14.10
N GLY A 106 -1.28 1.62 13.60
CA GLY A 106 -0.21 0.75 13.14
C GLY A 106 0.48 1.31 11.90
N SER A 107 1.38 0.55 11.28
CA SER A 107 1.95 0.89 9.97
C SER A 107 0.93 0.61 8.87
N ALA A 108 0.54 1.61 8.08
CA ALA A 108 -0.33 1.38 6.93
C ALA A 108 0.43 0.63 5.83
N THR A 109 -0.01 -0.58 5.50
CA THR A 109 0.70 -1.46 4.56
C THR A 109 0.01 -1.58 3.20
N TRP A 110 -1.32 -1.53 3.18
CA TRP A 110 -2.04 -1.43 1.92
C TRP A 110 -3.34 -0.67 2.01
N VAL A 111 -3.69 -0.10 0.86
CA VAL A 111 -4.89 0.71 0.64
C VAL A 111 -5.59 0.24 -0.63
N ASP A 112 -6.92 0.14 -0.55
CA ASP A 112 -7.75 -0.09 -1.73
C ASP A 112 -9.17 0.48 -1.54
N ARG A 113 -9.95 0.51 -2.61
CA ARG A 113 -11.27 1.11 -2.69
C ARG A 113 -12.31 0.08 -3.12
N ALA A 114 -13.30 -0.19 -2.27
CA ALA A 114 -14.39 -1.11 -2.59
C ALA A 114 -15.70 -0.69 -1.93
N HIS A 115 -16.82 -0.94 -2.61
CA HIS A 115 -18.18 -0.73 -2.10
C HIS A 115 -18.41 0.65 -1.46
N GLY A 116 -17.92 1.72 -2.09
CA GLY A 116 -18.14 3.06 -1.54
C GLY A 116 -17.27 3.41 -0.31
N SER A 117 -16.36 2.54 0.14
CA SER A 117 -15.37 2.83 1.19
C SER A 117 -13.91 2.65 0.77
N TRP A 118 -13.02 3.31 1.51
CA TRP A 118 -11.59 3.01 1.55
C TRP A 118 -11.31 1.91 2.56
N TRP A 119 -10.28 1.14 2.30
CA TRP A 119 -9.85 0.04 3.15
C TRP A 119 -8.35 0.09 3.31
N VAL A 120 -7.89 0.09 4.56
CA VAL A 120 -6.46 0.15 4.89
C VAL A 120 -6.13 -0.89 5.94
N THR A 121 -5.03 -1.61 5.76
CA THR A 121 -4.48 -2.47 6.82
C THR A 121 -3.41 -1.73 7.61
N PHE A 122 -3.51 -1.83 8.93
CA PHE A 122 -2.54 -1.30 9.89
C PHE A 122 -1.81 -2.46 10.55
N ALA A 123 -0.56 -2.66 10.16
CA ALA A 123 0.31 -3.73 10.63
C ALA A 123 0.95 -3.42 11.98
N HIS A 124 1.08 -4.49 12.77
CA HIS A 124 1.96 -4.55 13.94
C HIS A 124 2.93 -5.72 13.78
N TYR A 125 4.15 -5.53 14.26
CA TYR A 125 5.25 -6.46 14.08
C TYR A 125 5.80 -6.93 15.43
N ALA A 126 6.41 -8.11 15.44
CA ALA A 126 7.31 -8.52 16.50
C ALA A 126 8.74 -8.12 16.10
N GLY A 127 9.48 -7.51 17.02
CA GLY A 127 10.87 -7.12 16.77
C GLY A 127 11.00 -5.75 16.10
N GLU A 128 11.79 -5.67 15.03
CA GLU A 128 12.06 -4.41 14.32
C GLU A 128 10.77 -3.77 13.80
N GLY A 129 10.66 -2.46 14.01
CA GLY A 129 9.44 -1.70 13.70
C GLY A 129 8.23 -2.05 14.57
N GLY A 130 8.34 -2.96 15.54
CA GLY A 130 7.26 -3.30 16.46
C GLY A 130 7.11 -2.29 17.61
N GLU A 131 5.88 -1.85 17.87
CA GLU A 131 5.58 -0.96 19.00
C GLU A 131 5.43 -1.76 20.31
N PRO A 132 6.04 -1.33 21.44
CA PRO A 132 5.94 -2.05 22.70
C PRO A 132 4.49 -2.27 23.14
N GLY A 133 4.14 -3.53 23.43
CA GLY A 133 2.79 -3.91 23.85
C GLY A 133 1.79 -4.09 22.71
N ARG A 134 2.21 -3.94 21.45
CA ARG A 134 1.39 -4.17 20.26
C ARG A 134 1.89 -5.39 19.47
N PRO A 135 1.44 -6.61 19.79
CA PRO A 135 1.88 -7.80 19.07
C PRO A 135 1.30 -7.84 17.65
N PRO A 136 1.79 -8.71 16.75
CA PRO A 136 1.20 -8.89 15.42
C PRO A 136 -0.31 -9.13 15.40
N ALA A 137 -0.85 -9.75 16.46
CA ALA A 137 -2.29 -9.94 16.64
C ALA A 137 -3.10 -8.63 16.74
N ASP A 138 -2.45 -7.48 16.93
CA ASP A 138 -3.07 -6.15 16.90
C ASP A 138 -3.22 -5.57 15.50
N THR A 139 -2.71 -6.25 14.46
CA THR A 139 -2.95 -5.87 13.06
C THR A 139 -4.46 -5.83 12.76
N ARG A 140 -4.92 -4.75 12.12
CA ARG A 140 -6.34 -4.55 11.77
C ARG A 140 -6.51 -4.16 10.31
N LEU A 141 -7.58 -4.66 9.69
CA LEU A 141 -8.18 -4.05 8.51
C LEU A 141 -9.17 -2.99 8.98
N VAL A 142 -9.12 -1.79 8.41
CA VAL A 142 -9.97 -0.66 8.80
C VAL A 142 -10.66 -0.10 7.57
N GLN A 143 -11.96 0.11 7.67
CA GLN A 143 -12.77 0.75 6.65
C GLN A 143 -12.86 2.24 6.97
N PHE A 144 -12.74 3.08 5.95
CA PHE A 144 -12.95 4.53 6.04
C PHE A 144 -14.00 4.98 5.03
N ASP A 145 -14.71 6.06 5.36
CA ASP A 145 -15.55 6.76 4.40
C ASP A 145 -14.72 7.62 3.43
N GLU A 146 -15.39 8.31 2.51
CA GLU A 146 -14.76 9.17 1.50
C GLU A 146 -13.93 10.33 2.07
N HIS A 147 -14.12 10.66 3.34
CA HIS A 147 -13.39 11.70 4.07
C HIS A 147 -12.36 11.12 5.04
N TRP A 148 -11.95 9.87 4.83
CA TRP A 148 -10.96 9.17 5.64
C TRP A 148 -11.32 9.09 7.13
N GLN A 149 -12.62 9.06 7.46
CA GLN A 149 -13.08 8.81 8.82
C GLN A 149 -13.30 7.31 9.04
N PRO A 150 -12.77 6.72 10.12
CA PRO A 150 -12.96 5.29 10.40
C PRO A 150 -14.45 4.92 10.56
N ARG A 151 -14.87 3.84 9.90
CA ARG A 151 -16.24 3.31 9.93
C ARG A 151 -16.34 1.92 10.55
N GLY A 152 -15.28 1.14 10.46
CA GLY A 152 -15.22 -0.22 11.00
C GLY A 152 -13.79 -0.73 11.09
N SER A 153 -13.56 -1.70 11.97
CA SER A 153 -12.27 -2.35 12.14
C SER A 153 -12.44 -3.84 12.40
N TRP A 154 -11.59 -4.65 11.77
CA TRP A 154 -11.61 -6.11 11.86
C TRP A 154 -10.23 -6.64 12.23
N SER A 155 -10.20 -7.55 13.20
CA SER A 155 -9.02 -8.36 13.52
C SER A 155 -8.92 -9.56 12.60
N PHE A 156 -7.69 -9.99 12.30
CA PHE A 156 -7.46 -11.22 11.57
C PHE A 156 -7.64 -12.45 12.47
N PRO A 157 -8.19 -13.58 11.96
CA PRO A 157 -8.32 -14.80 12.73
C PRO A 157 -6.96 -15.31 13.26
N PRO A 158 -6.88 -15.90 14.47
CA PRO A 158 -5.61 -16.39 15.03
C PRO A 158 -4.85 -17.36 14.12
N ALA A 159 -5.57 -18.16 13.32
CA ALA A 159 -4.96 -19.07 12.34
C ALA A 159 -4.26 -18.36 11.17
N VAL A 160 -4.68 -17.13 10.84
CA VAL A 160 -4.00 -16.27 9.87
C VAL A 160 -2.80 -15.60 10.53
N VAL A 161 -2.98 -15.01 11.71
CA VAL A 161 -1.91 -14.32 12.45
C VAL A 161 -0.71 -15.23 12.70
N ARG A 162 -0.94 -16.50 13.07
CA ARG A 162 0.14 -17.49 13.25
C ARG A 162 0.99 -17.71 12.00
N ARG A 163 0.44 -17.53 10.80
CA ARG A 163 1.18 -17.70 9.54
C ARG A 163 2.13 -16.54 9.25
N TRP A 164 1.94 -15.38 9.89
CA TRP A 164 2.83 -14.24 9.71
C TRP A 164 4.18 -14.40 10.41
N GLN A 165 4.31 -15.35 11.33
CA GLN A 165 5.58 -15.70 11.99
C GLN A 165 6.29 -14.48 12.62
N GLY A 166 5.54 -13.60 13.27
CA GLY A 166 6.07 -12.37 13.88
C GLY A 166 5.95 -11.13 12.99
N MET A 167 5.72 -11.28 11.69
CA MET A 167 5.43 -10.18 10.78
C MET A 167 3.92 -9.87 10.74
N SER A 168 3.45 -9.24 9.67
CA SER A 168 2.06 -8.86 9.47
C SER A 168 1.58 -9.14 8.04
N ASN A 169 0.40 -8.63 7.70
CA ASN A 169 -0.13 -8.58 6.35
C ASN A 169 0.31 -7.30 5.64
N SER A 170 1.28 -7.43 4.72
CA SER A 170 1.82 -6.32 3.91
C SER A 170 1.25 -6.27 2.50
N GLY A 171 -0.01 -6.70 2.30
CA GLY A 171 -0.61 -6.67 0.98
C GLY A 171 -2.04 -7.18 0.95
N GLY A 172 -2.85 -6.57 0.10
CA GLY A 172 -4.24 -6.91 -0.13
C GLY A 172 -4.81 -6.13 -1.29
N ILE A 173 -5.91 -6.64 -1.84
CA ILE A 173 -6.71 -6.01 -2.88
C ILE A 173 -8.14 -6.53 -2.70
N TRP A 174 -9.12 -5.71 -3.04
CA TRP A 174 -10.47 -6.15 -3.27
C TRP A 174 -10.60 -6.65 -4.71
N ASP A 175 -10.85 -7.95 -4.86
CA ASP A 175 -11.20 -8.56 -6.15
C ASP A 175 -12.70 -8.86 -6.19
N GLY A 176 -13.33 -8.71 -7.36
CA GLY A 176 -14.75 -9.04 -7.57
C GLY A 176 -15.74 -7.86 -7.52
N GLY A 177 -15.38 -6.70 -8.06
CA GLY A 177 -16.31 -5.61 -8.40
C GLY A 177 -17.10 -5.88 -9.68
#